data_AF-A0A3A8Z3U5-F1
#
_entry.id   AF-A0A3A8Z3U5-F1
#
_cell.length_a   1.000
_cell.length_b   1.000
_cell.length_c   1.000
_cell.angle_alpha   90.00
_cell.angle_beta   90.00
_cell.angle_gamma   90.00
#
_symmetry.space_group_name_H-M   'P 1'
#
loop_
_entity.id
_entity.type
_entity.pdbx_description
1 polymer ?
#
loop_
_entity_poly.entity_id
_entity_poly.type
_entity_poly.pdbx_seq_one_letter_code
_entity_poly.pdbx_strand_id
1 'polypeptide(L)'
;MAKRKLPRLGRGQSILCNLVLTLICLYALWDRAGYPLPTAELEFRRMERTHLLPRSEIVFNSGKDCPLQWRDLPELDFLDRDAVVGMTKDQVYVYIPDHNSLEICSLEDGIISIPIYGVSAVWTYRGNLKMGTPLLFLNVPEETERAEVEVWLDGQQRAGNGWRLKNGVWLLCLGMDTAAWSPERPEDGVYTLRLYRADGSLLLEKSGRLGE
;
A
#
# COMPACT_ATOMS: atom_id res chain seq x y z
N MET A 1 34.12 -54.67 39.24
CA MET A 1 32.82 -54.03 38.92
C MET A 1 32.55 -52.91 39.92
N ALA A 2 32.81 -51.65 39.55
CA ALA A 2 32.58 -50.51 40.42
C ALA A 2 31.07 -50.21 40.50
N LYS A 3 30.44 -50.47 41.66
CA LYS A 3 29.08 -50.02 41.97
C LYS A 3 29.10 -48.49 42.06
N ARG A 4 28.58 -47.80 41.04
CA ARG A 4 28.31 -46.36 41.11
C ARG A 4 27.35 -46.09 42.27
N LYS A 5 27.86 -45.48 43.35
CA LYS A 5 27.02 -44.95 44.43
C LYS A 5 26.32 -43.70 43.90
N LEU A 6 25.02 -43.82 43.64
CA LEU A 6 24.18 -42.65 43.38
C LEU A 6 24.15 -41.77 44.63
N PRO A 7 24.47 -40.47 44.55
CA PRO A 7 24.40 -39.57 45.69
C PRO A 7 22.96 -39.51 46.22
N ARG A 8 22.78 -39.59 47.54
CA ARG A 8 21.47 -39.44 48.19
C ARG A 8 21.04 -37.99 48.06
N LEU A 9 20.19 -37.71 47.08
CA LEU A 9 19.58 -36.40 46.87
C LEU A 9 18.71 -36.03 48.07
N GLY A 10 18.82 -34.78 48.55
CA GLY A 10 17.95 -34.26 49.60
C GLY A 10 16.49 -34.18 49.13
N ARG A 11 15.51 -34.14 50.06
CA ARG A 11 14.07 -34.08 49.72
C ARG A 11 13.73 -33.01 48.66
N GLY A 12 14.30 -31.82 48.78
CA GLY A 12 14.09 -30.73 47.81
C GLY A 12 14.71 -31.00 46.42
N GLN A 13 15.88 -31.63 46.36
CA GLN A 13 16.50 -32.03 45.10
C GLN A 13 15.73 -33.16 44.41
N SER A 14 15.17 -34.09 45.18
CA SER A 14 14.30 -35.15 44.65
C SER A 14 13.04 -34.58 44.01
N ILE A 15 12.41 -33.58 44.65
CA ILE A 15 11.24 -32.87 44.09
C ILE A 15 11.63 -32.16 42.79
N LEU A 16 12.75 -31.44 42.76
CA LEU A 16 13.21 -30.75 41.56
C LEU A 16 13.49 -31.74 40.41
N CYS A 17 14.19 -32.84 40.69
CA CYS A 17 14.44 -33.89 39.70
C CYS A 17 13.14 -34.50 39.18
N ASN A 18 12.17 -34.79 40.05
CA ASN A 18 10.87 -35.31 39.63
C ASN A 18 10.10 -34.31 38.77
N LEU A 19 10.15 -33.01 39.10
CA LEU A 19 9.50 -31.96 38.32
C LEU A 19 10.12 -31.84 36.91
N VAL A 20 11.46 -31.84 36.83
CA VAL A 20 12.19 -31.82 35.56
C VAL A 20 11.89 -33.07 34.74
N LEU A 21 11.89 -34.25 35.37
CA LEU A 21 11.58 -35.51 34.69
C LEU A 21 10.14 -35.52 34.15
N THR A 22 9.21 -34.96 34.92
CA THR A 22 7.80 -34.83 34.52
C THR A 22 7.66 -33.90 33.31
N LEU A 23 8.35 -32.75 33.31
CA LEU A 23 8.38 -31.83 32.16
C LEU A 23 8.96 -32.49 30.90
N ILE A 24 10.03 -33.28 31.04
CA ILE A 24 10.63 -34.04 29.92
C ILE A 24 9.64 -35.07 29.38
N CYS A 25 8.97 -35.84 30.25
CA CYS A 25 7.97 -36.81 29.84
C CYS A 25 6.76 -36.17 29.15
N LEU A 26 6.28 -35.03 29.66
CA LEU A 26 5.20 -34.26 29.03
C LEU A 26 5.60 -33.76 27.64
N TYR A 27 6.82 -33.24 27.50
CA TYR A 27 7.35 -32.80 26.21
C TYR A 27 7.46 -33.96 25.21
N ALA A 28 7.97 -35.13 25.64
CA ALA A 28 8.08 -36.31 24.78
C ALA A 28 6.71 -36.86 24.36
N LEU A 29 5.71 -36.81 25.24
CA LEU A 29 4.32 -37.18 24.92
C LEU A 29 3.69 -36.19 23.93
N TRP A 30 3.97 -34.89 24.11
CA TRP A 30 3.50 -33.82 23.23
C TRP A 30 4.07 -33.97 21.80
N ASP A 31 5.39 -34.18 21.70
CA ASP A 31 6.09 -34.42 20.43
C ASP A 31 5.59 -35.70 19.74
N ARG A 32 5.42 -36.79 20.50
CA ARG A 32 4.87 -38.06 19.97
C ARG A 32 3.42 -37.94 19.51
N ALA A 33 2.62 -37.09 20.16
CA ALA A 33 1.25 -36.81 19.74
C ALA A 33 1.18 -35.91 18.50
N GLY A 34 2.32 -35.39 18.02
CA GLY A 34 2.40 -34.58 16.81
C GLY A 34 1.80 -33.19 16.98
N TYR A 35 1.67 -32.69 18.22
CA TYR A 35 1.22 -31.33 18.45
C TYR A 35 2.37 -30.36 18.13
N PRO A 36 2.25 -29.52 17.08
CA PRO A 36 3.32 -28.62 16.76
C PRO A 36 3.40 -27.54 17.85
N LEU A 37 4.62 -27.25 18.32
CA LEU A 37 4.85 -25.98 19.01
C LEU A 37 4.50 -24.85 18.05
N PRO A 38 3.95 -23.72 18.51
CA PRO A 38 3.70 -22.56 17.66
C PRO A 38 5.05 -22.05 17.15
N THR A 39 5.41 -22.51 15.96
CA THR A 39 6.59 -22.06 15.22
C THR A 39 6.28 -20.68 14.64
N ALA A 40 7.33 -19.91 14.36
CA ALA A 40 7.18 -18.64 13.65
C ALA A 40 6.39 -18.81 12.35
N GLU A 41 6.57 -19.94 11.64
CA GLU A 41 5.80 -20.28 10.45
C GLU A 41 4.32 -20.50 10.75
N LEU A 42 3.95 -21.21 11.82
CA LEU A 42 2.54 -21.41 12.17
C LEU A 42 1.85 -20.12 12.60
N GLU A 43 2.56 -19.26 13.34
CA GLU A 43 2.07 -17.92 13.66
C GLU A 43 1.95 -17.06 12.39
N PHE A 44 2.89 -17.16 11.45
CA PHE A 44 2.77 -16.52 10.15
C PHE A 44 1.57 -17.03 9.35
N ARG A 45 1.35 -18.34 9.26
CA ARG A 45 0.18 -18.94 8.59
C ARG A 45 -1.13 -18.59 9.28
N ARG A 46 -1.11 -18.45 10.60
CA ARG A 46 -2.26 -17.97 11.36
C ARG A 46 -2.55 -16.53 10.99
N MET A 47 -1.54 -15.66 11.02
CA MET A 47 -1.64 -14.27 10.60
C MET A 47 -2.10 -14.14 9.14
N GLU A 48 -1.61 -14.98 8.22
CA GLU A 48 -2.10 -15.05 6.85
C GLU A 48 -3.62 -15.24 6.84
N ARG A 49 -4.14 -16.23 7.58
CA ARG A 49 -5.58 -16.53 7.56
C ARG A 49 -6.44 -15.44 8.19
N THR A 50 -5.95 -14.75 9.21
CA THR A 50 -6.72 -13.69 9.89
C THR A 50 -6.53 -12.30 9.32
N HIS A 51 -5.40 -12.03 8.64
CA HIS A 51 -5.01 -10.67 8.25
C HIS A 51 -4.64 -10.52 6.78
N LEU A 52 -4.57 -11.60 5.98
CA LEU A 52 -4.46 -11.43 4.53
C LEU A 52 -5.71 -10.75 4.02
N LEU A 53 -5.48 -9.66 3.30
CA LEU A 53 -6.51 -9.02 2.52
C LEU A 53 -6.92 -9.92 1.36
N PRO A 54 -8.16 -9.75 0.85
CA PRO A 54 -8.58 -10.40 -0.37
C PRO A 54 -7.56 -10.13 -1.48
N ARG A 55 -7.36 -11.11 -2.36
CA ARG A 55 -6.45 -10.96 -3.50
C ARG A 55 -6.89 -9.77 -4.35
N SER A 56 -6.07 -8.74 -4.40
CA SER A 56 -6.23 -7.56 -5.25
C SER A 56 -5.47 -7.72 -6.55
N GLU A 57 -5.96 -7.08 -7.60
CA GLU A 57 -5.24 -6.88 -8.86
C GLU A 57 -4.44 -5.59 -8.77
N ILE A 58 -3.16 -5.63 -9.12
CA ILE A 58 -2.32 -4.43 -9.11
C ILE A 58 -2.61 -3.62 -10.36
N VAL A 59 -3.14 -2.41 -10.16
CA VAL A 59 -3.52 -1.49 -11.23
C VAL A 59 -2.47 -0.41 -11.48
N PHE A 60 -1.63 -0.13 -10.48
CA PHE A 60 -0.53 0.82 -10.61
C PHE A 60 0.63 0.43 -9.70
N ASN A 61 1.87 0.61 -10.18
CA ASN A 61 3.07 0.46 -9.40
C ASN A 61 4.14 1.44 -9.90
N SER A 62 4.60 2.34 -9.03
CA SER A 62 5.64 3.32 -9.38
C SER A 62 7.07 2.78 -9.23
N GLY A 63 7.23 1.59 -8.65
CA GLY A 63 8.50 1.13 -8.13
C GLY A 63 9.52 0.72 -9.16
N LYS A 64 10.73 1.28 -9.01
CA LYS A 64 11.89 1.03 -9.86
C LYS A 64 12.61 -0.26 -9.48
N ASP A 65 12.69 -0.51 -8.17
CA ASP A 65 13.34 -1.66 -7.53
C ASP A 65 12.34 -2.69 -6.97
N CYS A 66 11.03 -2.41 -7.06
CA CYS A 66 9.99 -3.37 -6.78
C CYS A 66 10.00 -4.54 -7.80
N PRO A 67 9.72 -5.79 -7.38
CA PRO A 67 9.66 -6.93 -8.30
C PRO A 67 8.51 -6.83 -9.32
N LEU A 68 7.56 -5.93 -9.10
CA LEU A 68 6.39 -5.67 -9.93
C LEU A 68 6.61 -4.36 -10.72
N GLN A 69 7.37 -4.43 -11.81
CA GLN A 69 7.71 -3.23 -12.59
C GLN A 69 6.58 -2.87 -13.56
N TRP A 70 6.06 -1.64 -13.46
CA TRP A 70 5.09 -1.09 -14.42
C TRP A 70 5.57 0.28 -14.91
N ARG A 71 6.47 0.32 -15.90
CA ARG A 71 6.93 1.59 -16.49
C ARG A 71 6.26 1.85 -17.83
N ASP A 72 5.15 2.58 -17.79
CA ASP A 72 4.46 3.09 -18.99
C ASP A 72 4.80 4.58 -19.26
N LEU A 73 5.52 5.27 -18.37
CA LEU A 73 5.82 6.70 -18.46
C LEU A 73 7.32 7.00 -18.24
N PRO A 74 8.16 7.06 -19.30
CA PRO A 74 9.59 7.31 -19.15
C PRO A 74 9.94 8.75 -18.74
N GLU A 75 9.02 9.70 -18.89
CA GLU A 75 9.22 11.12 -18.56
C GLU A 75 8.88 11.47 -17.10
N LEU A 76 8.32 10.52 -16.35
CA LEU A 76 7.87 10.65 -14.97
C LEU A 76 8.62 9.65 -14.10
N ASP A 77 9.31 10.13 -13.07
CA ASP A 77 10.02 9.32 -12.08
C ASP A 77 9.47 9.62 -10.67
N PHE A 78 9.58 8.64 -9.78
CA PHE A 78 9.18 8.78 -8.38
C PHE A 78 10.46 8.85 -7.55
N LEU A 79 10.75 10.02 -6.97
CA LEU A 79 12.08 10.33 -6.44
C LEU A 79 12.40 9.59 -5.13
N ASP A 80 11.46 9.66 -4.18
CA ASP A 80 11.76 9.33 -2.80
C ASP A 80 11.16 7.99 -2.37
N ARG A 81 10.02 7.60 -2.96
CA ARG A 81 9.19 6.49 -2.47
C ARG A 81 8.38 5.84 -3.56
N ASP A 82 8.17 4.54 -3.40
CA ASP A 82 7.31 3.74 -4.26
C ASP A 82 5.88 3.70 -3.72
N ALA A 83 4.91 3.63 -4.63
CA ALA A 83 3.50 3.41 -4.33
C ALA A 83 2.96 2.27 -5.19
N VAL A 84 2.22 1.37 -4.55
CA VAL A 84 1.52 0.26 -5.20
C VAL A 84 0.04 0.44 -4.95
N VAL A 85 -0.75 0.49 -6.02
CA VAL A 85 -2.21 0.53 -5.93
C VAL A 85 -2.77 -0.79 -6.42
N GLY A 86 -3.47 -1.47 -5.51
CA GLY A 86 -4.23 -2.68 -5.79
C GLY A 86 -5.73 -2.39 -5.76
N MET A 87 -6.50 -3.11 -6.57
CA MET A 87 -7.95 -2.99 -6.63
C MET A 87 -8.61 -4.35 -6.48
N THR A 88 -9.71 -4.39 -5.74
CA THR A 88 -10.65 -5.52 -5.68
C THR A 88 -12.00 -5.08 -6.23
N LYS A 89 -13.01 -5.93 -6.17
CA LYS A 89 -14.36 -5.55 -6.62
C LYS A 89 -14.97 -4.40 -5.80
N ASP A 90 -14.60 -4.31 -4.52
CA ASP A 90 -15.28 -3.43 -3.56
C ASP A 90 -14.35 -2.38 -2.93
N GLN A 91 -13.03 -2.59 -2.96
CA GLN A 91 -12.04 -1.72 -2.32
C GLN A 91 -10.80 -1.49 -3.17
N VAL A 92 -10.23 -0.30 -3.03
CA VAL A 92 -8.92 0.09 -3.53
C VAL A 92 -7.95 0.16 -2.36
N TYR A 93 -6.74 -0.37 -2.56
CA TYR A 93 -5.65 -0.41 -1.61
C TYR A 93 -4.48 0.41 -2.13
N VAL A 94 -4.05 1.40 -1.36
CA VAL A 94 -2.81 2.15 -1.63
C VAL A 94 -1.78 1.73 -0.61
N TYR A 95 -0.72 1.09 -1.07
CA TYR A 95 0.38 0.62 -0.24
C TYR A 95 1.65 1.40 -0.55
N ILE A 96 2.25 1.98 0.50
CA ILE A 96 3.55 2.64 0.44
C ILE A 96 4.54 1.77 1.22
N PRO A 97 5.41 1.01 0.52
CA PRO A 97 6.30 0.04 1.15
C PRO A 97 7.21 0.64 2.23
N ASP A 98 7.74 1.85 1.98
CA ASP A 98 8.74 2.47 2.86
C ASP A 98 8.24 2.75 4.28
N HIS A 99 6.93 3.07 4.42
CA HIS A 99 6.30 3.29 5.73
C HIS A 99 5.59 2.05 6.25
N ASN A 100 5.51 0.99 5.44
CA ASN A 100 4.59 -0.11 5.64
C ASN A 100 3.15 0.38 5.94
N SER A 101 2.72 1.42 5.23
CA SER A 101 1.41 2.04 5.40
C SER A 101 0.46 1.56 4.31
N LEU A 102 -0.74 1.17 4.72
CA LEU A 102 -1.82 0.78 3.83
C LEU A 102 -3.02 1.69 4.05
N GLU A 103 -3.46 2.34 2.98
CA GLU A 103 -4.70 3.11 2.95
C GLU A 103 -5.74 2.34 2.14
N ILE A 104 -6.99 2.37 2.61
CA ILE A 104 -8.11 1.64 1.99
C ILE A 104 -9.16 2.67 1.60
N CYS A 105 -9.44 2.77 0.30
CA CYS A 105 -10.49 3.60 -0.26
C CYS A 105 -11.65 2.72 -0.72
N SER A 106 -12.88 3.18 -0.50
CA SER A 106 -14.06 2.47 -1.00
C SER A 106 -14.21 2.71 -2.50
N LEU A 107 -14.73 1.72 -3.25
CA LEU A 107 -15.12 1.96 -4.63
C LEU A 107 -16.43 2.78 -4.66
N GLU A 108 -16.35 4.00 -5.18
CA GLU A 108 -17.53 4.74 -5.62
C GLU A 108 -17.97 4.31 -7.03
N ASP A 109 -19.26 4.51 -7.34
CA ASP A 109 -19.76 4.40 -8.71
C ASP A 109 -19.14 5.51 -9.59
N GLY A 110 -18.34 5.10 -10.58
CA GLY A 110 -17.76 5.98 -11.59
C GLY A 110 -16.25 6.16 -11.46
N ILE A 111 -15.78 7.40 -11.69
CA ILE A 111 -14.35 7.74 -11.62
C ILE A 111 -13.92 7.85 -10.17
N ILE A 112 -12.90 7.07 -9.80
CA ILE A 112 -12.39 7.02 -8.43
C ILE A 112 -11.12 7.84 -8.35
N SER A 113 -11.08 8.79 -7.40
CA SER A 113 -9.88 9.57 -7.11
C SER A 113 -9.09 8.96 -5.96
N ILE A 114 -7.85 8.61 -6.23
CA ILE A 114 -6.93 7.98 -5.28
C ILE A 114 -5.77 8.94 -5.04
N PRO A 115 -5.74 9.62 -3.89
CA PRO A 115 -4.57 10.36 -3.51
C PRO A 115 -3.43 9.40 -3.17
N ILE A 116 -2.21 9.72 -3.64
CA ILE A 116 -1.00 9.01 -3.23
C ILE A 116 -0.21 9.96 -2.33
N TYR A 117 -0.66 10.08 -1.09
CA TYR A 117 -0.04 10.95 -0.10
C TYR A 117 1.36 10.49 0.27
N GLY A 118 2.21 11.42 0.73
CA GLY A 118 3.54 11.04 1.21
C GLY A 118 4.55 10.70 0.11
N VAL A 119 4.19 10.85 -1.16
CA VAL A 119 5.01 10.51 -2.33
C VAL A 119 5.17 11.72 -3.26
N SER A 120 6.36 11.88 -3.84
CA SER A 120 6.68 12.96 -4.79
C SER A 120 7.02 12.37 -6.15
N ALA A 121 6.35 12.87 -7.19
CA ALA A 121 6.67 12.56 -8.58
C ALA A 121 7.43 13.72 -9.22
N VAL A 122 8.35 13.38 -10.11
CA VAL A 122 9.16 14.33 -10.87
C VAL A 122 9.03 14.05 -12.34
N TRP A 123 8.84 15.10 -13.13
CA TRP A 123 8.75 15.01 -14.58
C TRP A 123 9.46 16.16 -15.27
N THR A 124 9.75 15.96 -16.54
CA THR A 124 10.28 17.05 -17.38
C THR A 124 9.13 17.72 -18.12
N TYR A 125 8.97 19.03 -17.96
CA TYR A 125 8.00 19.83 -18.71
C TYR A 125 8.68 20.99 -19.42
N ARG A 126 8.61 20.99 -20.77
CA ARG A 126 9.27 21.98 -21.63
C ARG A 126 10.76 22.17 -21.30
N GLY A 127 11.46 21.07 -21.00
CA GLY A 127 12.88 21.06 -20.65
C GLY A 127 13.20 21.46 -19.21
N ASN A 128 12.21 21.79 -18.38
CA ASN A 128 12.40 22.09 -16.97
C ASN A 128 11.96 20.91 -16.11
N LEU A 129 12.77 20.57 -15.11
CA LEU A 129 12.39 19.60 -14.09
C LEU A 129 11.25 20.19 -13.24
N LYS A 130 10.19 19.42 -13.07
CA LYS A 130 9.04 19.72 -12.23
C LYS A 130 8.86 18.62 -11.21
N MET A 131 8.37 19.00 -10.04
CA MET A 131 8.02 18.12 -8.94
C MET A 131 6.57 18.34 -8.56
N GLY A 132 5.95 17.35 -7.95
CA GLY A 132 4.54 17.43 -7.62
C GLY A 132 4.00 16.22 -6.89
N THR A 133 2.77 16.36 -6.41
CA THR A 133 2.01 15.28 -5.78
C THR A 133 1.28 14.49 -6.87
N PRO A 134 1.51 13.17 -6.98
CA PRO A 134 0.76 12.31 -7.88
C PRO A 134 -0.65 12.01 -7.33
N LEU A 135 -1.63 12.06 -8.24
CA LEU A 135 -3.03 11.69 -8.01
C LEU A 135 -3.42 10.65 -9.07
N LEU A 136 -3.94 9.51 -8.64
CA LEU A 136 -4.37 8.46 -9.53
C LEU A 136 -5.90 8.52 -9.69
N PHE A 137 -6.37 8.42 -10.91
CA PHE A 137 -7.78 8.32 -11.23
C PHE A 137 -8.06 6.99 -11.94
N LEU A 138 -9.01 6.22 -11.42
CA LEU A 138 -9.43 4.95 -12.02
C LEU A 138 -10.77 5.11 -12.74
N ASN A 139 -11.07 4.14 -13.63
CA ASN A 139 -12.31 4.09 -14.41
C ASN A 139 -12.56 5.34 -15.26
N VAL A 140 -11.48 6.02 -15.69
CA VAL A 140 -11.58 7.14 -16.61
C VAL A 140 -12.01 6.63 -17.98
N PRO A 141 -13.02 7.26 -18.63
CA PRO A 141 -13.49 6.82 -19.94
C PRO A 141 -12.38 6.71 -20.98
N GLU A 142 -12.40 5.65 -21.80
CA GLU A 142 -11.37 5.38 -22.81
C GLU A 142 -11.27 6.45 -23.91
N GLU A 143 -12.35 7.21 -24.12
CA GLU A 143 -12.44 8.34 -25.05
C GLU A 143 -11.63 9.57 -24.59
N THR A 144 -11.13 9.53 -23.36
CA THR A 144 -10.31 10.61 -22.80
C THR A 144 -8.95 10.63 -23.48
N GLU A 145 -8.57 11.80 -24.00
CA GLU A 145 -7.26 12.09 -24.56
C GLU A 145 -6.47 13.10 -23.72
N ARG A 146 -7.16 13.91 -22.91
CA ARG A 146 -6.52 14.83 -21.97
C ARG A 146 -7.32 14.90 -20.68
N ALA A 147 -6.61 14.89 -19.56
CA ALA A 147 -7.18 15.10 -18.24
C ALA A 147 -6.47 16.25 -17.52
N GLU A 148 -7.26 17.12 -16.92
CA GLU A 148 -6.82 18.26 -16.12
C GLU A 148 -7.54 18.19 -14.78
N VAL A 149 -6.86 18.58 -13.70
CA VAL A 149 -7.46 18.64 -12.37
C VAL A 149 -7.13 19.95 -11.70
N GLU A 150 -8.09 20.51 -10.99
CA GLU A 150 -7.89 21.60 -10.05
C GLU A 150 -8.22 21.11 -8.66
N VAL A 151 -7.33 21.32 -7.70
CA VAL A 151 -7.50 20.88 -6.32
C VAL A 151 -7.28 22.06 -5.38
N TRP A 152 -8.17 22.24 -4.41
CA TRP A 152 -7.99 23.17 -3.30
C TRP A 152 -7.02 22.59 -2.29
N LEU A 153 -5.91 23.30 -2.06
CA LEU A 153 -4.81 22.89 -1.21
C LEU A 153 -4.17 24.10 -0.53
N ASP A 154 -4.04 24.05 0.79
CA ASP A 154 -3.41 25.12 1.59
C ASP A 154 -4.07 26.49 1.33
N GLY A 155 -5.39 26.49 1.11
CA GLY A 155 -6.16 27.70 0.80
C GLY A 155 -5.91 28.29 -0.59
N GLN A 156 -5.26 27.55 -1.50
CA GLN A 156 -5.07 27.93 -2.89
C GLN A 156 -5.57 26.83 -3.84
N GLN A 157 -6.12 27.25 -4.98
CA GLN A 157 -6.48 26.33 -6.05
C GLN A 157 -5.24 26.02 -6.89
N ARG A 158 -4.94 24.73 -7.06
CA ARG A 158 -3.76 24.23 -7.76
C ARG A 158 -4.19 23.41 -8.97
N ALA A 159 -3.62 23.70 -10.12
CA ALA A 159 -3.86 22.94 -11.34
C ALA A 159 -2.81 21.84 -11.53
N GLY A 160 -3.26 20.71 -12.07
CA GLY A 160 -2.43 19.57 -12.47
C GLY A 160 -2.88 19.03 -13.82
N ASN A 161 -1.92 18.41 -14.51
CA ASN A 161 -2.16 17.69 -15.75
C ASN A 161 -1.70 16.25 -15.57
N GLY A 162 -2.12 15.37 -16.47
CA GLY A 162 -1.77 13.95 -16.34
C GLY A 162 -1.47 13.23 -17.63
N TRP A 163 -1.12 11.98 -17.41
CA TRP A 163 -0.80 11.00 -18.43
C TRP A 163 -1.80 9.87 -18.36
N ARG A 164 -2.22 9.43 -19.55
CA ARG A 164 -2.99 8.22 -19.71
C ARG A 164 -2.11 7.01 -19.42
N LEU A 165 -2.57 6.15 -18.52
CA LEU A 165 -2.04 4.80 -18.34
C LEU A 165 -2.99 3.80 -19.00
N LYS A 166 -2.78 2.50 -18.77
CA LYS A 166 -3.61 1.45 -19.33
C LYS A 166 -4.95 1.31 -18.60
N ASN A 167 -5.94 0.70 -19.26
CA ASN A 167 -7.21 0.26 -18.66
C ASN A 167 -7.99 1.36 -17.91
N GLY A 168 -8.05 2.58 -18.48
CA GLY A 168 -8.80 3.68 -17.87
C GLY A 168 -8.16 4.27 -16.62
N VAL A 169 -6.88 3.96 -16.36
CA VAL A 169 -6.10 4.57 -15.29
C VAL A 169 -5.43 5.84 -15.81
N TRP A 170 -5.49 6.91 -15.03
CA TRP A 170 -4.83 8.18 -15.33
C TRP A 170 -4.03 8.64 -14.12
N LEU A 171 -2.82 9.14 -14.38
CA LEU A 171 -1.96 9.70 -13.36
C LEU A 171 -1.83 11.19 -13.60
N LEU A 172 -2.33 12.01 -12.69
CA LEU A 172 -2.25 13.46 -12.74
C LEU A 172 -1.26 13.94 -11.68
N CYS A 173 -0.44 14.93 -12.00
CA CYS A 173 0.47 15.55 -11.05
C CYS A 173 0.08 17.00 -10.81
N LEU A 174 -0.08 17.35 -9.53
CA LEU A 174 -0.24 18.72 -9.10
C LEU A 174 1.13 19.38 -9.03
N GLY A 175 1.32 20.48 -9.77
CA GLY A 175 2.57 21.22 -9.74
C GLY A 175 2.83 21.80 -8.35
N MET A 176 3.83 21.26 -7.64
CA MET A 176 4.23 21.71 -6.31
C MET A 176 5.74 21.91 -6.29
N ASP A 177 6.20 23.06 -5.77
CA ASP A 177 7.63 23.26 -5.45
C ASP A 177 7.97 22.72 -4.03
N THR A 178 7.11 21.88 -3.44
CA THR A 178 7.25 21.31 -2.10
C THR A 178 6.74 19.86 -2.03
N ALA A 179 7.44 19.05 -1.22
CA ALA A 179 7.29 17.61 -1.10
C ALA A 179 5.88 17.14 -0.69
N ALA A 180 5.53 15.92 -1.15
CA ALA A 180 4.60 14.98 -0.53
C ALA A 180 3.63 15.57 0.52
N TRP A 181 2.40 15.87 0.10
CA TRP A 181 1.40 16.55 0.92
C TRP A 181 0.34 15.60 1.52
N SER A 182 -0.37 16.06 2.55
CA SER A 182 -1.55 15.44 3.18
C SER A 182 -2.56 16.53 3.58
N PRO A 183 -3.89 16.30 3.46
CA PRO A 183 -4.91 17.28 3.85
C PRO A 183 -4.85 17.68 5.32
N GLU A 184 -4.82 18.99 5.58
CA GLU A 184 -4.84 19.56 6.93
C GLU A 184 -6.10 20.41 7.19
N ARG A 185 -6.70 20.99 6.13
CA ARG A 185 -7.90 21.84 6.23
C ARG A 185 -9.17 21.15 5.74
N PRO A 186 -10.36 21.58 6.21
CA PRO A 186 -11.64 21.05 5.72
C PRO A 186 -11.86 21.25 4.21
N GLU A 187 -11.34 22.31 3.62
CA GLU A 187 -11.42 22.58 2.18
C GLU A 187 -10.34 21.84 1.35
N ASP A 188 -9.32 21.30 2.01
CA ASP A 188 -8.24 20.62 1.33
C ASP A 188 -8.70 19.31 0.68
N GLY A 189 -8.27 19.09 -0.56
CA GLY A 189 -8.61 17.90 -1.33
C GLY A 189 -9.95 17.99 -2.08
N VAL A 190 -10.67 19.11 -1.99
CA VAL A 190 -11.79 19.38 -2.91
C VAL A 190 -11.22 19.58 -4.31
N TYR A 191 -11.70 18.80 -5.28
CA TYR A 191 -11.19 18.82 -6.63
C TYR A 191 -12.28 19.03 -7.69
N THR A 192 -11.85 19.49 -8.85
CA THR A 192 -12.60 19.47 -10.11
C THR A 192 -11.74 18.84 -11.19
N LEU A 193 -12.17 17.68 -11.68
CA LEU A 193 -11.56 16.93 -12.76
C LEU A 193 -12.26 17.26 -14.07
N ARG A 194 -11.48 17.62 -15.09
CA ARG A 194 -11.96 17.86 -16.46
C ARG A 194 -11.29 16.89 -17.42
N LEU A 195 -12.12 16.18 -18.16
CA LEU A 195 -11.71 15.22 -19.17
C LEU A 195 -12.08 15.75 -20.54
N TYR A 196 -11.17 15.61 -21.51
CA TYR A 196 -11.36 16.09 -22.86
C TYR A 196 -11.13 14.97 -23.87
N ARG A 197 -11.86 15.02 -24.99
CA ARG A 197 -11.67 14.15 -26.15
C ARG A 197 -10.52 14.63 -27.04
N ALA A 198 -10.18 13.83 -28.05
CA ALA A 198 -9.17 14.12 -29.06
C ALA A 198 -9.37 15.46 -29.79
N ASP A 199 -10.64 15.84 -30.01
CA ASP A 199 -11.02 17.08 -30.68
C ASP A 199 -10.95 18.32 -29.77
N GLY A 200 -10.56 18.13 -28.49
CA GLY A 200 -10.50 19.18 -27.48
C GLY A 200 -11.84 19.51 -26.82
N SER A 201 -12.94 18.83 -27.19
CA SER A 201 -14.23 19.01 -26.54
C SER A 201 -14.23 18.44 -25.12
N LEU A 202 -14.98 19.07 -24.21
CA LEU A 202 -15.19 18.58 -22.86
C LEU A 202 -16.01 17.28 -22.91
N LEU A 203 -15.42 16.21 -22.39
CA LEU A 203 -16.06 14.91 -22.23
C LEU A 203 -16.87 14.86 -20.94
N LEU A 204 -16.24 15.25 -19.83
CA LEU A 204 -16.81 15.20 -18.49
C LEU A 204 -16.14 16.25 -17.60
N GLU A 205 -16.93 16.84 -16.71
CA GLU A 205 -16.46 17.55 -15.54
C GLU A 205 -17.03 16.87 -14.29
N LYS A 206 -16.16 16.45 -13.36
CA LYS A 206 -16.55 15.85 -12.06
C LYS A 206 -15.90 16.65 -10.94
N SER A 207 -16.70 17.10 -9.99
CA SER A 207 -16.19 17.64 -8.73
C SER A 207 -16.40 16.62 -7.61
N GLY A 208 -15.49 16.61 -6.65
CA GLY A 208 -15.54 15.69 -5.52
C GLY A 208 -14.47 16.03 -4.49
N ARG A 209 -14.22 15.10 -3.57
CA ARG A 209 -13.13 15.18 -2.62
C ARG A 209 -12.19 14.00 -2.83
N LEU A 210 -10.88 14.25 -2.78
CA LEU A 210 -9.89 13.18 -2.92
C LEU A 210 -10.07 12.16 -1.79
N GLY A 211 -10.16 10.88 -2.17
CA GLY A 211 -10.29 9.76 -1.23
C GLY A 211 -11.71 9.52 -0.69
N GLU A 212 -12.70 10.29 -1.12
CA GLU A 212 -14.13 10.02 -0.88
C GLU A 212 -14.74 9.27 -2.06
#